data_AF-A0A920VAK2-F1
#
_entry.id   AF-A0A920VAK2-F1
#
_cell.length_a   1.000
_cell.length_b   1.000
_cell.length_c   1.000
_cell.angle_alpha   90.00
_cell.angle_beta   90.00
_cell.angle_gamma   90.00
#
_symmetry.space_group_name_H-M   'P 1'
#
loop_
_entity.id
_entity.type
_entity.pdbx_description
1 polymer ?
#
loop_
_entity_poly.entity_id
_entity_poly.type
_entity_poly.pdbx_seq_one_letter_code
_entity_poly.pdbx_strand_id
1 'polypeptide(L)'
;MRGHEKGPEKLRPNLPDWPTGWQSGKPDMVVGMDGEYTLKAEGRDVYRNFVLPIPTTKARYVRTLEFRPGNAGIVHHALIYIDSSRESRRRQSSSSSAGFDGMRVPSSASMPEGQFLSWQPGTLYSDKTDTIPWLLEPGSDLVIQVHMNPSGKPEPFHCSIGLYFSDEPPAATPYKIKLTSLAIDIPPNEQKFEVKDEFVCRVMSR
;
A
#
# COMPACT_ATOMS: atom_id res chain seq x y z
N MET A 1 -5.91 27.64 -7.62
CA MET A 1 -6.83 27.22 -8.70
C MET A 1 -8.21 27.05 -8.08
N ARG A 2 -9.25 27.69 -8.61
CA ARG A 2 -10.64 27.33 -8.26
C ARG A 2 -10.94 26.01 -8.99
N GLY A 3 -11.42 25.00 -8.28
CA GLY A 3 -11.88 23.76 -8.90
C GLY A 3 -13.00 24.05 -9.90
N HIS A 4 -13.15 23.17 -10.90
CA HIS A 4 -14.24 23.27 -11.86
C HIS A 4 -15.60 23.17 -11.15
N GLU A 5 -16.61 23.85 -11.70
CA GLU A 5 -17.98 23.67 -11.25
C GLU A 5 -18.37 22.19 -11.32
N LYS A 6 -18.98 21.72 -10.24
CA LYS A 6 -19.44 20.35 -10.13
C LYS A 6 -20.46 20.08 -11.24
N GLY A 7 -20.25 19.02 -12.01
CA GLY A 7 -21.15 18.66 -13.12
C GLY A 7 -22.59 18.36 -12.66
N PRO A 8 -23.54 18.29 -13.60
CA PRO A 8 -24.96 18.08 -13.30
C PRO A 8 -25.21 16.80 -12.48
N GLU A 9 -26.01 16.91 -11.41
CA GLU A 9 -26.30 15.79 -10.49
C GLU A 9 -26.84 14.54 -11.21
N LYS A 10 -27.66 14.75 -12.25
CA LYS A 10 -28.27 13.70 -13.08
C LYS A 10 -27.28 12.91 -13.95
N LEU A 11 -26.07 13.41 -14.14
CA LEU A 11 -25.01 12.75 -14.90
C LEU A 11 -24.03 12.01 -13.99
N ARG A 12 -24.28 11.99 -12.68
CA ARG A 12 -23.43 11.26 -11.74
C ARG A 12 -23.62 9.77 -11.98
N PRO A 13 -22.53 9.01 -12.22
CA PRO A 13 -22.63 7.57 -12.25
C PRO A 13 -23.09 7.06 -10.87
N ASN A 14 -23.87 5.98 -10.87
CA ASN A 14 -24.17 5.27 -9.63
C ASN A 14 -22.84 4.86 -9.00
N LEU A 15 -22.69 5.12 -7.70
CA LEU A 15 -21.54 4.61 -6.97
C LEU A 15 -21.63 3.08 -6.93
N PRO A 16 -20.51 2.36 -7.09
CA PRO A 16 -20.51 0.92 -6.91
C PRO A 16 -20.85 0.58 -5.45
N ASP A 17 -21.45 -0.59 -5.25
CA ASP A 17 -21.60 -1.15 -3.91
C ASP A 17 -20.21 -1.53 -3.37
N TRP A 18 -19.76 -0.79 -2.36
CA TRP A 18 -18.46 -1.06 -1.75
C TRP A 18 -18.57 -2.28 -0.84
N PRO A 19 -17.68 -3.28 -0.99
CA PRO A 19 -17.70 -4.44 -0.12
C PRO A 19 -17.45 -4.04 1.33
N THR A 20 -18.21 -4.64 2.25
CA THR A 20 -18.04 -4.42 3.68
C THR A 20 -17.19 -5.53 4.30
N GLY A 21 -16.39 -5.19 5.32
CA GLY A 21 -15.55 -6.16 6.00
C GLY A 21 -14.29 -6.54 5.21
N TRP A 22 -13.92 -7.82 5.31
CA TRP A 22 -12.75 -8.39 4.65
C TRP A 22 -13.18 -9.09 3.35
N GLN A 23 -12.54 -8.74 2.24
CA GLN A 23 -13.00 -9.10 0.90
C GLN A 23 -12.60 -10.54 0.53
N SER A 24 -11.46 -11.03 1.03
CA SER A 24 -10.92 -12.38 0.83
C SER A 24 -11.36 -13.37 1.92
N GLY A 25 -12.49 -13.09 2.59
CA GLY A 25 -12.98 -13.86 3.73
C GLY A 25 -12.32 -13.46 5.06
N LYS A 26 -12.40 -14.33 6.07
CA LYS A 26 -11.80 -14.05 7.39
C LYS A 26 -10.26 -14.12 7.30
N PRO A 27 -9.51 -13.08 7.72
CA PRO A 27 -8.05 -13.18 7.82
C PRO A 27 -7.61 -14.20 8.85
N ASP A 28 -6.49 -14.86 8.58
CA ASP A 28 -5.83 -15.76 9.54
C ASP A 28 -5.17 -14.97 10.67
N MET A 29 -4.76 -13.74 10.40
CA MET A 29 -4.20 -12.81 11.37
C MET A 29 -4.60 -11.38 11.01
N VAL A 30 -5.01 -10.60 12.01
CA VAL A 30 -5.21 -9.15 11.86
C VAL A 30 -4.13 -8.45 12.66
N VAL A 31 -3.38 -7.57 12.00
CA VAL A 31 -2.36 -6.73 12.63
C VAL A 31 -2.86 -5.29 12.60
N GLY A 32 -2.97 -4.66 13.77
CA GLY A 32 -3.47 -3.29 13.92
C GLY A 32 -2.35 -2.31 14.23
N MET A 33 -2.56 -1.05 13.84
CA MET A 33 -1.71 0.07 14.28
C MET A 33 -1.82 0.26 15.79
N ASP A 34 -0.67 0.46 16.44
CA ASP A 34 -0.61 0.90 17.83
C ASP A 34 -0.56 2.43 17.92
N GLY A 35 -1.21 2.98 18.94
CA GLY A 35 -1.21 4.41 19.24
C GLY A 35 -2.22 5.22 18.42
N GLU A 36 -2.13 6.54 18.56
CA GLU A 36 -3.04 7.49 17.93
C GLU A 36 -2.30 8.36 16.93
N TYR A 37 -2.96 8.62 15.79
CA TYR A 37 -2.54 9.64 14.85
C TYR A 37 -3.75 10.44 14.40
N THR A 38 -3.60 11.76 14.38
CA THR A 38 -4.61 12.68 13.89
C THR A 38 -4.01 13.51 12.78
N LEU A 39 -4.56 13.36 11.58
CA LEU A 39 -4.23 14.22 10.45
C LEU A 39 -4.77 15.63 10.73
N LYS A 40 -3.95 16.65 10.48
CA LYS A 40 -4.36 18.05 10.65
C LYS A 40 -5.42 18.44 9.62
N ALA A 41 -6.23 19.43 9.97
CA ALA A 41 -7.31 19.95 9.14
C ALA A 41 -6.85 20.51 7.80
N GLU A 42 -5.73 21.22 7.82
CA GLU A 42 -5.22 21.99 6.70
C GLU A 42 -3.71 21.75 6.54
N GLY A 43 -3.20 22.10 5.36
CA GLY A 43 -1.80 22.02 5.03
C GLY A 43 -1.55 21.29 3.72
N ARG A 44 -0.29 20.93 3.51
CA ARG A 44 0.11 20.06 2.40
C ARG A 44 -0.27 18.62 2.72
N ASP A 45 -0.31 17.80 1.68
CA ASP A 45 -0.39 16.36 1.79
C ASP A 45 0.68 15.81 2.74
N VAL A 46 0.31 14.76 3.47
CA VAL A 46 1.17 14.12 4.46
C VAL A 46 1.55 12.73 4.00
N TYR A 47 2.85 12.43 4.04
CA TYR A 47 3.36 11.07 3.94
C TYR A 47 3.77 10.60 5.32
N ARG A 48 3.15 9.54 5.81
CA ARG A 48 3.45 8.97 7.11
C ARG A 48 3.58 7.46 7.03
N ASN A 49 4.56 6.92 7.75
CA ASN A 49 4.88 5.50 7.74
C ASN A 49 4.50 4.90 9.09
N PHE A 50 3.46 4.08 9.14
CA PHE A 50 3.00 3.40 10.35
C PHE A 50 3.67 2.03 10.46
N VAL A 51 4.17 1.70 11.65
CA VAL A 51 4.88 0.45 11.89
C VAL A 51 4.05 -0.46 12.76
N LEU A 52 3.75 -1.65 12.23
CA LEU A 52 2.87 -2.65 12.80
C LEU A 52 3.68 -3.94 13.06
N PRO A 53 4.10 -4.19 14.30
CA PRO A 53 4.76 -5.43 14.67
C PRO A 53 3.88 -6.65 14.39
N ILE A 54 4.44 -7.64 13.67
CA ILE A 54 3.69 -8.85 13.34
C ILE A 54 3.86 -9.87 14.47
N PRO A 55 2.78 -10.33 15.13
CA PRO A 55 2.85 -11.26 16.25
C PRO A 55 3.03 -12.71 15.75
N THR A 56 4.09 -13.00 15.01
CA THR A 56 4.43 -14.36 14.56
C THR A 56 5.81 -14.78 15.05
N THR A 57 5.89 -16.01 15.56
CA THR A 57 7.12 -16.66 16.07
C THR A 57 7.67 -17.71 15.12
N LYS A 58 6.93 -18.05 14.06
CA LYS A 58 7.35 -18.98 13.00
C LYS A 58 7.20 -18.32 11.64
N ALA A 59 8.01 -18.79 10.69
CA ALA A 59 7.87 -18.39 9.30
C ALA A 59 6.52 -18.85 8.74
N ARG A 60 5.89 -18.03 7.89
CA ARG A 60 4.59 -18.31 7.27
C ARG A 60 4.62 -17.89 5.81
N TYR A 61 4.00 -18.68 4.94
CA TYR A 61 3.72 -18.21 3.58
C TYR A 61 2.48 -17.33 3.61
N VAL A 62 2.59 -16.10 3.16
CA VAL A 62 1.47 -15.16 3.03
C VAL A 62 0.99 -15.19 1.59
N ARG A 63 -0.24 -15.66 1.38
CA ARG A 63 -0.86 -15.73 0.05
C ARG A 63 -1.31 -14.34 -0.42
N THR A 64 -1.95 -13.58 0.47
CA THR A 64 -2.40 -12.22 0.19
C THR A 64 -2.50 -11.44 1.50
N LEU A 65 -2.63 -10.12 1.37
CA LEU A 65 -2.96 -9.23 2.47
C LEU A 65 -4.01 -8.22 2.05
N GLU A 66 -4.77 -7.75 3.03
CA GLU A 66 -5.78 -6.71 2.85
C GLU A 66 -5.51 -5.53 3.78
N PHE A 67 -5.45 -4.33 3.23
CA PHE A 67 -5.32 -3.10 3.97
C PHE A 67 -6.68 -2.47 4.22
N ARG A 68 -6.92 -2.09 5.47
CA ARG A 68 -8.11 -1.37 5.89
C ARG A 68 -7.70 -0.06 6.57
N PRO A 69 -7.75 1.07 5.85
CA PRO A 69 -7.66 2.37 6.48
C PRO A 69 -8.99 2.62 7.20
N GLY A 70 -8.94 2.84 8.52
CA GLY A 70 -10.11 3.15 9.35
C GLY A 70 -10.87 4.38 8.88
N ASN A 71 -10.19 5.28 8.14
CA ASN A 71 -10.77 6.38 7.39
C ASN A 71 -10.18 6.40 5.97
N ALA A 72 -10.84 5.73 5.03
CA ALA A 72 -10.42 5.70 3.63
C ALA A 72 -10.53 7.06 2.92
N GLY A 73 -11.40 7.96 3.40
CA GLY A 73 -11.70 9.24 2.75
C GLY A 73 -10.56 10.25 2.77
N ILE A 74 -9.55 10.04 3.62
CA ILE A 74 -8.37 10.91 3.74
C ILE A 74 -7.11 10.29 3.14
N VAL A 75 -7.19 9.08 2.59
CA VAL A 75 -6.03 8.35 2.04
C VAL A 75 -6.03 8.42 0.52
N HIS A 76 -4.97 9.01 -0.05
CA HIS A 76 -4.73 9.01 -1.48
C HIS A 76 -4.25 7.63 -1.97
N HIS A 77 -3.25 7.07 -1.29
CA HIS A 77 -2.79 5.70 -1.47
C HIS A 77 -2.01 5.22 -0.25
N ALA A 78 -1.78 3.91 -0.18
CA ALA A 78 -0.85 3.29 0.76
C ALA A 78 0.06 2.29 0.05
N LEU A 79 1.29 2.17 0.53
CA LEU A 79 2.28 1.18 0.12
C LEU A 79 2.73 0.38 1.34
N ILE A 80 2.80 -0.94 1.21
CA ILE A 80 3.03 -1.84 2.33
C ILE A 80 4.35 -2.57 2.13
N TYR A 81 5.22 -2.47 3.14
CA TYR A 81 6.57 -3.05 3.14
C TYR A 81 6.73 -3.97 4.34
N ILE A 82 7.74 -4.83 4.27
CA ILE A 82 8.20 -5.68 5.37
C ILE A 82 9.60 -5.23 5.78
N ASP A 83 9.82 -5.06 7.08
CA ASP A 83 11.13 -4.77 7.68
C ASP A 83 11.48 -5.83 8.72
N SER A 84 12.47 -6.67 8.43
CA SER A 84 12.97 -7.71 9.35
C SER A 84 14.06 -7.19 10.31
N SER A 85 14.57 -5.96 10.10
CA SER A 85 15.67 -5.38 10.88
C SER A 85 15.21 -4.60 12.13
N ARG A 86 13.90 -4.36 12.23
CA ARG A 86 13.25 -3.49 13.24
C ARG A 86 13.70 -2.02 13.20
N GLU A 87 14.36 -1.59 12.14
CA GLU A 87 14.79 -0.19 11.96
C GLU A 87 13.60 0.75 11.94
N SER A 88 12.53 0.38 11.25
CA SER A 88 11.29 1.17 11.17
C SER A 88 10.68 1.32 12.56
N ARG A 89 10.68 0.25 13.36
CA ARG A 89 10.21 0.28 14.76
C ARG A 89 11.04 1.22 15.63
N ARG A 90 12.37 1.21 15.48
CA ARG A 90 13.26 2.17 16.17
C ARG A 90 12.93 3.61 15.77
N ARG A 91 12.70 3.88 14.48
CA ARG A 91 12.30 5.22 14.01
C ARG A 91 10.95 5.68 14.55
N GLN A 92 9.94 4.81 14.55
CA GLN A 92 8.64 5.09 15.16
C GLN A 92 8.79 5.39 16.65
N SER A 93 9.61 4.63 17.38
CA SER A 93 9.83 4.82 18.83
C SER A 93 10.48 6.17 19.17
N SER A 94 11.18 6.78 18.22
CA SER A 94 11.74 8.14 18.34
C SER A 94 10.78 9.25 17.89
N SER A 95 9.57 8.91 17.43
CA SER A 95 8.53 9.87 17.05
C SER A 95 7.61 10.20 18.22
N SER A 96 7.05 11.40 18.24
CA SER A 96 6.08 11.85 19.25
C SER A 96 4.65 11.38 19.01
N SER A 97 4.37 10.75 17.86
CA SER A 97 3.05 10.22 17.49
C SER A 97 3.20 8.92 16.70
N ALA A 98 2.13 8.15 16.52
CA ALA A 98 2.21 6.86 15.82
C ALA A 98 2.81 7.03 14.41
N GLY A 99 3.72 6.13 14.03
CA GLY A 99 4.49 6.22 12.78
C GLY A 99 5.65 7.23 12.78
N PHE A 100 6.25 7.42 11.62
CA PHE A 100 7.28 8.44 11.38
C PHE A 100 7.07 9.12 10.02
N ASP A 101 7.53 10.36 9.91
CA ASP A 101 7.29 11.20 8.73
C ASP A 101 8.16 10.82 7.53
N GLY A 102 7.63 11.10 6.34
CA GLY A 102 8.40 11.14 5.09
C GLY A 102 7.90 10.19 4.01
N MET A 103 8.23 10.53 2.77
CA MET A 103 7.87 9.77 1.56
C MET A 103 8.72 8.50 1.36
N ARG A 104 9.74 8.28 2.20
CA ARG A 104 10.65 7.14 2.07
C ARG A 104 10.60 6.29 3.32
N VAL A 105 10.45 4.98 3.12
CA VAL A 105 10.73 3.98 4.16
C VAL A 105 12.25 3.77 4.29
N PRO A 106 12.75 3.24 5.42
CA PRO A 106 14.14 2.84 5.56
C PRO A 106 14.55 1.83 4.48
N SER A 107 15.82 1.78 4.10
CA SER A 107 16.31 0.81 3.10
C SER A 107 16.19 -0.65 3.54
N SER A 108 16.00 -0.89 4.85
CA SER A 108 15.71 -2.21 5.41
C SER A 108 14.26 -2.67 5.19
N ALA A 109 13.36 -1.74 4.88
CA ALA A 109 11.96 -2.04 4.57
C ALA A 109 11.81 -2.22 3.06
N SER A 110 11.30 -3.37 2.64
CA SER A 110 11.10 -3.69 1.24
C SER A 110 9.77 -4.40 1.00
N MET A 111 9.20 -4.25 -0.20
CA MET A 111 8.07 -5.08 -0.58
C MET A 111 8.57 -6.50 -0.81
N PRO A 112 7.83 -7.54 -0.35
CA PRO A 112 8.19 -8.93 -0.60
C PRO A 112 8.47 -9.22 -2.08
N GLU A 113 9.28 -10.24 -2.32
CA GLU A 113 9.63 -10.65 -3.68
C GLU A 113 8.38 -10.93 -4.52
N GLY A 114 8.35 -10.36 -5.73
CA GLY A 114 7.21 -10.46 -6.63
C GLY A 114 5.96 -9.65 -6.27
N GLN A 115 5.90 -9.07 -5.09
CA GLN A 115 4.70 -8.40 -4.63
C GLN A 115 4.75 -6.89 -4.89
N PHE A 116 3.66 -6.36 -5.43
CA PHE A 116 3.36 -4.93 -5.49
C PHE A 116 2.22 -4.63 -4.53
N LEU A 117 2.57 -4.40 -3.26
CA LEU A 117 1.59 -4.21 -2.20
C LEU A 117 1.19 -2.74 -2.13
N SER A 118 0.24 -2.36 -2.98
CA SER A 118 -0.34 -1.01 -2.99
C SER A 118 -1.83 -1.05 -2.74
N TRP A 119 -2.35 0.01 -2.15
CA TRP A 119 -3.77 0.23 -1.96
C TRP A 119 -4.13 1.65 -2.37
N GLN A 120 -5.26 1.80 -3.03
CA GLN A 120 -5.90 3.08 -3.36
C GLN A 120 -7.41 2.98 -3.08
N PRO A 121 -8.11 4.11 -2.88
CA PRO A 121 -9.56 4.10 -2.77
C PRO A 121 -10.21 3.34 -3.94
N GLY A 122 -11.01 2.34 -3.59
CA GLY A 122 -11.68 1.44 -4.53
C GLY A 122 -10.90 0.19 -4.93
N THR A 123 -9.76 -0.09 -4.30
CA THR A 123 -9.07 -1.39 -4.43
C THR A 123 -10.00 -2.54 -4.05
N LEU A 124 -10.15 -3.49 -4.96
CA LEU A 124 -10.85 -4.75 -4.72
C LEU A 124 -9.84 -5.86 -4.49
N TYR A 125 -10.15 -6.76 -3.57
CA TYR A 125 -9.37 -7.98 -3.34
C TYR A 125 -10.13 -9.19 -3.90
N SER A 126 -9.37 -10.13 -4.48
CA SER A 126 -9.90 -11.37 -5.03
C SER A 126 -9.63 -12.52 -4.07
N ASP A 127 -10.63 -13.37 -3.85
CA ASP A 127 -10.50 -14.67 -3.17
C ASP A 127 -9.79 -15.69 -4.06
N LYS A 128 -10.04 -15.63 -5.38
CA LYS A 128 -9.36 -16.42 -6.39
C LYS A 128 -7.97 -15.89 -6.59
N THR A 129 -6.99 -16.67 -6.21
CA THR A 129 -5.63 -16.29 -6.42
C THR A 129 -4.81 -17.54 -6.70
N ASP A 130 -4.31 -17.64 -7.92
CA ASP A 130 -3.03 -18.27 -8.21
C ASP A 130 -1.96 -17.42 -7.48
N THR A 131 -1.97 -17.43 -6.13
CA THR A 131 -1.05 -16.58 -5.38
C THR A 131 0.34 -17.11 -5.57
N ILE A 132 1.28 -16.18 -5.68
CA ILE A 132 2.68 -16.46 -5.49
C ILE A 132 2.98 -16.07 -4.04
N PRO A 133 2.68 -16.95 -3.05
CA PRO A 133 2.82 -16.59 -1.65
C PRO A 133 4.28 -16.25 -1.35
N TRP A 134 4.48 -15.31 -0.46
CA TRP A 134 5.82 -14.88 -0.06
C TRP A 134 6.11 -15.30 1.38
N LEU A 135 7.38 -15.55 1.67
CA LEU A 135 7.80 -15.97 3.00
C LEU A 135 7.82 -14.77 3.95
N LEU A 136 7.03 -14.85 5.00
CA LEU A 136 7.05 -13.94 6.12
C LEU A 136 7.87 -14.53 7.26
N GLU A 137 9.00 -13.90 7.55
CA GLU A 137 9.89 -14.29 8.65
C GLU A 137 9.38 -13.80 10.01
N PRO A 138 9.65 -14.54 11.11
CA PRO A 138 9.29 -14.09 12.45
C PRO A 138 10.09 -12.85 12.85
N GLY A 139 9.44 -12.00 13.66
CA GLY A 139 10.05 -10.77 14.15
C GLY A 139 10.07 -9.60 13.15
N SER A 140 9.49 -9.76 11.96
CA SER A 140 9.27 -8.70 10.98
C SER A 140 8.17 -7.71 11.40
N ASP A 141 8.30 -6.49 10.91
CA ASP A 141 7.31 -5.42 11.00
C ASP A 141 6.64 -5.17 9.64
N LEU A 142 5.34 -4.90 9.64
CA LEU A 142 4.66 -4.25 8.52
C LEU A 142 4.97 -2.75 8.60
N VAL A 143 5.36 -2.14 7.48
CA VAL A 143 5.55 -0.69 7.37
C VAL A 143 4.58 -0.18 6.31
N ILE A 144 3.55 0.54 6.75
CA ILE A 144 2.53 1.10 5.87
C ILE A 144 2.84 2.57 5.64
N GLN A 145 3.35 2.89 4.46
CA GLN A 145 3.46 4.27 3.99
C GLN A 145 2.08 4.72 3.50
N VAL A 146 1.52 5.74 4.13
CA VAL A 146 0.21 6.30 3.77
C VAL A 146 0.41 7.73 3.31
N HIS A 147 -0.05 8.03 2.09
CA HIS A 147 -0.17 9.38 1.55
C HIS A 147 -1.59 9.88 1.82
N MET A 148 -1.72 10.94 2.61
CA MET A 148 -3.00 11.46 3.09
C MET A 148 -3.23 12.91 2.65
N ASN A 149 -4.49 13.25 2.38
CA ASN A 149 -4.93 14.60 2.05
C ASN A 149 -5.74 15.20 3.21
N PRO A 150 -5.39 16.40 3.72
CA PRO A 150 -6.21 17.12 4.68
C PRO A 150 -7.63 17.38 4.15
N SER A 151 -8.65 17.16 4.97
CA SER A 151 -10.07 17.26 4.58
C SER A 151 -10.74 18.59 4.96
N GLY A 152 -10.01 19.52 5.58
CA GLY A 152 -10.55 20.75 6.16
C GLY A 152 -10.96 20.63 7.63
N LYS A 153 -10.78 19.45 8.27
CA LYS A 153 -10.98 19.23 9.70
C LYS A 153 -9.97 18.20 10.24
N PRO A 154 -9.65 18.19 11.54
CA PRO A 154 -8.77 17.17 12.10
C PRO A 154 -9.41 15.79 11.96
N GLU A 155 -8.65 14.80 11.46
CA GLU A 155 -9.16 13.47 11.15
C GLU A 155 -8.33 12.41 11.89
N PRO A 156 -8.93 11.66 12.84
CA PRO A 156 -8.25 10.53 13.44
C PRO A 156 -8.01 9.45 12.39
N PHE A 157 -6.86 8.80 12.48
CA PHE A 157 -6.47 7.74 11.58
C PHE A 157 -5.98 6.53 12.38
N HIS A 158 -6.49 5.37 12.00
CA HIS A 158 -6.02 4.07 12.43
C HIS A 158 -6.06 3.15 11.20
N CYS A 159 -5.28 2.08 11.22
CA CYS A 159 -5.33 1.09 10.15
C CYS A 159 -5.10 -0.32 10.67
N SER A 160 -5.50 -1.29 9.84
CA SER A 160 -5.24 -2.71 10.08
C SER A 160 -4.90 -3.41 8.77
N ILE A 161 -4.14 -4.50 8.89
CA ILE A 161 -3.79 -5.41 7.81
C ILE A 161 -4.34 -6.78 8.17
N GLY A 162 -5.16 -7.35 7.29
CA GLY A 162 -5.52 -8.76 7.31
C GLY A 162 -4.47 -9.55 6.54
N LEU A 163 -3.81 -10.51 7.20
CA LEU A 163 -2.89 -11.46 6.58
C LEU A 163 -3.62 -12.78 6.36
N TYR A 164 -3.43 -13.34 5.17
CA TYR A 164 -3.96 -14.64 4.80
C TYR A 164 -2.79 -15.54 4.45
N PHE A 165 -2.73 -16.72 5.07
CA PHE A 165 -1.62 -17.64 4.94
C PHE A 165 -1.90 -18.73 3.90
N SER A 166 -0.81 -19.33 3.42
CA SER A 166 -0.77 -20.55 2.64
C SER A 166 0.03 -21.58 3.42
N ASP A 167 -0.33 -22.85 3.29
CA ASP A 167 0.49 -23.97 3.75
C ASP A 167 1.51 -24.41 2.69
N GLU A 168 1.31 -23.99 1.44
CA GLU A 168 2.20 -24.30 0.31
C GLU A 168 3.17 -23.14 0.03
N PRO A 169 4.45 -23.46 -0.30
CA PRO A 169 5.41 -22.48 -0.79
C PRO A 169 5.02 -21.97 -2.20
N PRO A 170 5.61 -20.87 -2.68
CA PRO A 170 5.34 -20.40 -4.03
C PRO A 170 5.76 -21.42 -5.08
N ALA A 171 4.84 -21.73 -6.01
CA ALA A 171 5.10 -22.64 -7.14
C ALA A 171 6.12 -22.08 -8.15
N ALA A 172 6.34 -20.76 -8.14
CA ALA A 172 7.31 -20.08 -8.99
C ALA A 172 7.89 -18.86 -8.25
N THR A 173 9.15 -18.51 -8.53
CA THR A 173 9.75 -17.27 -8.03
C THR A 173 9.30 -16.10 -8.90
N PRO A 174 8.57 -15.13 -8.35
CA PRO A 174 8.10 -13.98 -9.10
C PRO A 174 9.22 -12.95 -9.28
N TYR A 175 9.30 -12.34 -10.46
CA TYR A 175 10.26 -11.27 -10.73
C TYR A 175 9.55 -9.94 -11.03
N LYS A 176 9.98 -8.87 -10.36
CA LYS A 176 9.44 -7.53 -10.57
C LYS A 176 10.21 -6.81 -11.66
N ILE A 177 9.54 -6.51 -12.76
CA ILE A 177 10.09 -5.68 -13.83
C ILE A 177 9.44 -4.31 -13.73
N LYS A 178 10.22 -3.31 -13.35
CA LYS A 178 9.79 -1.91 -13.35
C LYS A 178 10.31 -1.24 -14.61
N LEU A 179 9.40 -0.89 -15.51
CA LEU A 179 9.69 -0.05 -16.66
C LEU A 179 9.42 1.40 -16.25
N THR A 180 10.41 2.28 -16.41
CA THR A 180 10.25 3.69 -16.03
C THR A 180 11.15 4.57 -16.88
N SER A 181 10.52 5.39 -17.71
CA SER A 181 11.13 6.54 -18.36
C SER A 181 11.17 7.73 -17.39
N LEU A 182 12.37 8.13 -16.97
CA LEU A 182 12.58 9.30 -16.10
C LEU A 182 12.93 10.57 -16.87
N ALA A 183 13.38 10.44 -18.11
CA ALA A 183 13.69 11.56 -18.99
C ALA A 183 12.52 11.81 -19.95
N ILE A 184 11.48 12.46 -19.44
CA ILE A 184 10.33 12.90 -20.22
C ILE A 184 10.47 14.40 -20.43
N ASP A 185 10.77 14.80 -21.67
CA ASP A 185 10.91 16.21 -22.06
C ASP A 185 9.83 16.55 -23.10
N ILE A 186 8.71 17.11 -22.63
CA ILE A 186 7.55 17.44 -23.47
C ILE A 186 7.63 18.93 -23.82
N PRO A 187 7.78 19.28 -25.11
CA PRO A 187 7.78 20.68 -25.54
C PRO A 187 6.46 21.40 -25.19
N PRO A 188 6.49 22.71 -24.89
CA PRO A 188 5.27 23.49 -24.71
C PRO A 188 4.33 23.38 -25.91
N ASN A 189 3.04 23.19 -25.65
CA ASN A 189 1.96 23.04 -26.65
C ASN A 189 2.01 21.75 -27.48
N GLU A 190 2.89 20.80 -27.18
CA GLU A 190 2.85 19.49 -27.81
C GLU A 190 1.55 18.76 -27.43
N GLN A 191 0.71 18.49 -28.42
CA GLN A 191 -0.61 17.87 -28.23
C GLN A 191 -0.49 16.37 -28.02
N LYS A 192 0.60 15.76 -28.51
CA LYS A 192 0.85 14.33 -28.42
C LYS A 192 2.34 14.05 -28.29
N PHE A 193 2.74 13.48 -27.17
CA PHE A 193 4.11 13.02 -26.92
C PHE A 193 4.07 11.55 -26.51
N GLU A 194 4.89 10.72 -27.16
CA GLU A 194 4.94 9.28 -26.91
C GLU A 194 6.19 8.91 -26.11
N VAL A 195 6.01 8.11 -25.06
CA VAL A 195 7.07 7.53 -24.24
C VAL A 195 6.92 6.03 -24.31
N LYS A 196 7.99 5.32 -24.70
CA LYS A 196 7.99 3.87 -24.85
C LYS A 196 9.13 3.25 -24.03
N ASP A 197 8.76 2.34 -23.14
CA ASP A 197 9.66 1.39 -22.49
C ASP A 197 9.32 -0.03 -22.96
N GLU A 198 10.32 -0.89 -23.18
CA GLU A 198 10.12 -2.25 -23.66
C GLU A 198 11.01 -3.26 -22.90
N PHE A 199 10.45 -4.43 -22.60
CA PHE A 199 11.18 -5.57 -22.06
C PHE A 199 10.95 -6.81 -22.92
N VAL A 200 12.02 -7.43 -23.40
CA VAL A 200 11.95 -8.66 -24.22
C VAL A 200 12.37 -9.85 -23.37
N CYS A 201 11.40 -10.69 -22.98
CA CYS A 201 11.68 -11.96 -22.33
C CYS A 201 12.08 -13.00 -23.38
N ARG A 202 13.36 -13.40 -23.41
CA ARG A 202 13.81 -14.49 -24.28
C ARG A 202 13.62 -15.82 -23.59
N VAL A 203 12.62 -16.59 -24.03
CA VAL A 203 12.47 -17.99 -23.61
C VAL A 203 13.40 -18.84 -24.48
N MET A 204 14.50 -19.34 -23.91
CA MET A 204 15.30 -20.35 -24.61
C MET A 204 14.55 -21.68 -24.56
N SER A 205 14.11 -22.16 -25.72
CA SER A 205 13.63 -23.55 -25.87
C SER A 205 14.76 -24.50 -25.47
N ARG A 206 14.48 -25.37 -24.50
CA ARG A 206 15.37 -26.50 -24.16
C ARG A 206 15.33 -27.56 -25.25
#